data_AF-A0A8H8R041-F1
#
_entry.id   AF-A0A8H8R041-F1
#
_cell.length_a   1.000
_cell.length_b   1.000
_cell.length_c   1.000
_cell.angle_alpha   90.00
_cell.angle_beta   90.00
_cell.angle_gamma   90.00
#
_symmetry.space_group_name_H-M   'P 1'
#
loop_
_entity.id
_entity.type
_entity.pdbx_description
1 polymer ?
#
loop_
_entity_poly.entity_id
_entity_poly.type
_entity_poly.pdbx_seq_one_letter_code
_entity_poly.pdbx_strand_id
1 'polypeptide(L)' 'LSSLSPSNPPAQSSSTMAKKAKSRTIAVRLVSMALTGYYKTLMRPRTHRPLSMLKYDPVVRKKVLFLEQKRGGR' A
#
# COMPACT_ATOMS: atom_id res chain seq x y z
N LEU A 1 -48.94 39.19 27.69
CA LEU A 1 -47.56 39.56 28.06
C LEU A 1 -46.75 38.28 28.15
N SER A 2 -45.85 38.15 27.20
CA SER A 2 -45.16 36.96 26.70
C SER A 2 -43.99 36.52 27.60
N SER A 3 -43.98 35.25 28.01
CA SER A 3 -42.86 34.62 28.70
C SER A 3 -41.75 34.25 27.70
N LEU A 4 -40.60 34.92 27.80
CA LEU A 4 -39.41 34.64 26.99
C LEU A 4 -38.69 33.38 27.48
N SER A 5 -38.45 32.44 26.57
CA SER A 5 -37.38 31.43 26.69
C SER A 5 -36.18 31.86 25.84
N PRO A 6 -34.96 31.81 26.41
CA PRO A 6 -33.79 31.40 25.63
C PRO A 6 -32.84 30.53 26.50
N SER A 7 -31.98 29.65 26.01
CA SER A 7 -31.62 29.14 24.70
C SER A 7 -30.59 28.04 25.00
N ASN A 8 -30.81 26.81 24.53
CA ASN A 8 -29.82 25.72 24.68
C ASN A 8 -28.52 26.09 23.94
N PRO A 9 -27.32 25.84 24.49
CA PRO A 9 -26.08 26.11 23.80
C PRO A 9 -25.94 25.20 22.56
N PRO A 10 -25.31 25.68 21.46
CA PRO A 10 -25.08 24.86 20.29
C PRO A 10 -24.13 23.72 20.65
N ALA A 11 -24.56 22.49 20.36
CA ALA A 11 -23.77 21.29 20.48
C ALA A 11 -22.42 21.48 19.78
N GLN A 12 -21.32 21.32 20.52
CA GLN A 12 -19.97 21.42 19.98
C GLN A 12 -19.80 20.37 18.86
N SER A 13 -19.67 20.84 17.62
CA SER A 13 -19.37 19.99 16.47
C SER A 13 -17.98 19.40 16.66
N SER A 14 -17.90 18.14 17.08
CA SER A 14 -16.66 17.39 17.13
C SER A 14 -16.10 17.24 15.71
N SER A 15 -15.13 18.09 15.36
CA SER A 15 -14.39 17.99 14.11
C SER A 15 -13.62 16.67 14.11
N THR A 16 -14.21 15.63 13.54
CA THR A 16 -13.55 14.35 13.35
C THR A 16 -12.43 14.53 12.34
N MET A 17 -11.18 14.58 12.83
CA MET A 17 -9.98 14.60 11.99
C MET A 17 -10.01 13.41 11.03
N ALA A 18 -10.08 13.67 9.72
CA ALA A 18 -10.05 12.64 8.69
C ALA A 18 -8.69 11.93 8.71
N LYS A 19 -8.68 10.65 9.08
CA LYS A 19 -7.46 9.83 9.07
C LYS A 19 -6.95 9.72 7.62
N LYS A 20 -5.67 10.07 7.40
CA LYS A 20 -5.01 9.99 6.09
C LYS A 20 -5.20 8.59 5.47
N ALA A 21 -5.84 8.56 4.30
CA ALA A 21 -6.07 7.31 3.58
C ALA A 21 -4.73 6.66 3.18
N LYS A 22 -4.59 5.35 3.46
CA LYS A 22 -3.40 4.59 3.03
C LYS A 22 -3.46 4.39 1.52
N SER A 23 -2.32 4.50 0.82
CA SER A 23 -2.26 4.34 -0.65
C SER A 23 -2.85 3.00 -1.13
N ARG A 24 -3.53 2.95 -2.26
CA ARG A 24 -4.12 1.69 -2.78
C ARG A 24 -3.08 0.71 -3.30
N THR A 25 -1.95 1.23 -3.76
CA THR A 25 -0.86 0.51 -4.43
C THR A 25 0.40 0.49 -3.56
N ILE A 26 1.18 -0.58 -3.67
CA ILE A 26 2.48 -0.75 -3.01
C ILE A 26 3.59 -1.02 -4.02
N ALA A 27 4.78 -0.50 -3.72
CA ALA A 27 6.00 -0.84 -4.43
C ALA A 27 6.53 -2.17 -3.89
N VAL A 28 6.79 -3.11 -4.78
CA VAL A 28 7.30 -4.44 -4.47
C VAL A 28 8.57 -4.69 -5.25
N ARG A 29 9.49 -5.46 -4.66
CA ARG A 29 10.69 -5.95 -5.34
C ARG A 29 10.42 -7.36 -5.80
N LEU A 30 10.56 -7.61 -7.10
CA LEU A 30 10.60 -8.96 -7.65
C LEU A 30 12.07 -9.37 -7.78
N VAL A 31 12.45 -10.41 -7.07
CA VAL A 31 13.82 -10.92 -6.98
C VAL A 31 13.99 -12.11 -7.91
N SER A 32 15.10 -12.15 -8.64
CA SER A 32 15.48 -13.26 -9.52
C SER A 32 15.73 -14.54 -8.72
N MET A 33 15.14 -15.65 -9.16
CA MET A 33 15.37 -16.99 -8.59
C MET A 33 16.69 -17.62 -9.06
N ALA A 34 17.47 -16.93 -9.89
CA ALA A 34 18.82 -17.36 -10.26
C ALA A 34 19.89 -17.01 -9.21
N LEU A 35 19.48 -16.50 -8.04
CA LEU A 35 20.37 -16.13 -6.92
C LEU A 35 21.47 -15.10 -7.30
N THR A 36 21.19 -14.26 -8.28
CA THR A 36 22.11 -13.21 -8.78
C THR A 36 22.04 -11.91 -7.98
N GLY A 37 21.01 -11.77 -7.12
CA GLY A 37 20.69 -10.52 -6.43
C GLY A 37 19.99 -9.47 -7.32
N TYR A 38 19.78 -9.75 -8.61
CA TYR A 38 19.05 -8.84 -9.50
C TYR A 38 17.56 -8.80 -9.14
N TYR A 39 16.99 -7.59 -9.13
CA TYR A 39 15.57 -7.38 -8.86
C TYR A 39 14.97 -6.28 -9.73
N LYS A 40 13.64 -6.33 -9.89
CA LYS A 40 12.86 -5.25 -10.52
C LYS A 40 11.83 -4.72 -9.54
N THR A 41 11.70 -3.40 -9.49
CA THR A 41 10.65 -2.74 -8.71
C THR A 41 9.38 -2.64 -9.55
N LEU A 42 8.26 -3.06 -8.99
CA LEU A 42 6.94 -2.97 -9.63
C LEU A 42 5.91 -2.41 -8.64
N MET A 43 4.82 -1.90 -9.19
CA MET A 43 3.69 -1.40 -8.43
C MET A 43 2.55 -2.43 -8.53
N ARG A 44 1.95 -2.80 -7.39
CA ARG A 44 0.75 -3.65 -7.38
C ARG A 44 -0.30 -3.17 -6.37
N PRO A 45 -1.60 -3.43 -6.60
CA PRO A 45 -2.62 -3.23 -5.58
C PRO A 45 -2.36 -4.10 -4.34
N ARG A 46 -2.63 -3.56 -3.15
CA ARG A 46 -2.41 -4.30 -1.88
C ARG A 46 -3.24 -5.55 -1.73
N THR A 47 -4.44 -5.56 -2.28
CA THR A 47 -5.39 -6.67 -2.19
C THR A 47 -5.03 -7.84 -3.10
N HIS A 48 -4.11 -7.65 -4.05
CA HIS A 48 -3.71 -8.69 -4.99
C HIS A 48 -2.83 -9.76 -4.32
N ARG A 49 -2.71 -10.93 -4.93
CA ARG A 49 -1.75 -11.98 -4.51
C ARG A 49 -0.30 -11.53 -4.82
N PRO A 50 0.71 -12.09 -4.13
CA PRO A 50 2.12 -11.86 -4.46
C PRO A 50 2.41 -12.18 -5.93
N LEU A 51 3.28 -11.39 -6.56
CA LEU A 51 3.60 -11.55 -7.98
C LEU A 51 4.67 -12.62 -8.21
N SER A 52 4.48 -13.41 -9.27
CA SER A 52 5.49 -14.29 -9.86
C SER A 52 5.50 -14.07 -11.38
N MET A 53 6.68 -13.96 -11.98
CA MET A 53 6.80 -13.69 -13.43
C MET A 53 8.10 -14.25 -14.00
N LEU A 54 8.06 -14.71 -15.27
CA LEU A 54 9.26 -15.00 -16.04
C LEU A 54 9.80 -13.71 -16.67
N LYS A 55 11.03 -13.32 -16.31
CA LYS A 55 11.70 -12.13 -16.86
C LYS A 55 13.17 -12.41 -17.17
N TYR A 56 13.75 -11.57 -18.01
CA TYR A 56 15.19 -11.60 -18.29
C TYR A 56 15.99 -11.08 -17.09
N ASP A 57 16.97 -11.87 -16.66
CA ASP A 57 17.99 -11.47 -15.71
C ASP A 57 19.29 -11.18 -16.48
N PRO A 58 19.81 -9.93 -16.45
CA PRO A 58 21.01 -9.55 -17.20
C PRO A 58 22.30 -10.20 -16.67
N VAL A 59 22.31 -10.69 -15.44
CA VAL A 59 23.49 -11.33 -14.83
C VAL A 59 23.71 -12.72 -15.43
N VAL A 60 22.66 -13.53 -15.52
CA VAL A 60 22.72 -14.89 -16.12
C VAL A 60 22.39 -14.91 -17.61
N ARG A 61 21.93 -13.78 -18.17
CA ARG A 61 21.55 -13.61 -19.58
C ARG A 61 20.48 -14.58 -20.07
N LYS A 62 19.52 -14.90 -19.19
CA LYS A 62 18.44 -15.86 -19.46
C LYS A 62 17.12 -15.37 -18.89
N LYS A 63 16.01 -15.92 -19.41
CA LYS A 63 14.70 -15.77 -18.78
C LYS A 63 14.62 -16.69 -17.56
N VAL A 64 14.35 -16.12 -16.41
CA VAL A 64 14.27 -16.83 -15.13
C VAL A 64 13.02 -16.41 -14.37
N LEU A 65 12.61 -17.22 -13.40
CA LEU A 65 11.49 -16.90 -12.53
C LEU A 65 11.90 -15.77 -11.57
N PHE A 66 11.02 -14.79 -11.43
CA PHE A 66 11.12 -13.72 -10.44
C PHE A 66 9.95 -13.85 -9.47
N LEU A 67 10.24 -13.75 -8.17
CA LEU A 67 9.23 -13.79 -7.10
C LEU A 67 9.23 -12.50 -6.31
N GLU A 68 8.05 -12.06 -5.88
CA GLU A 68 7.92 -10.93 -4.98
C GLU A 68 8.58 -11.20 -3.63
N GLN A 69 9.46 -10.30 -3.22
CA GLN A 69 10.04 -10.31 -1.89
C GLN A 69 8.96 -9.97 -0.86
N LYS A 70 8.70 -10.91 0.05
CA LYS A 70 7.83 -10.68 1.21
C LYS A 70 8.44 -9.54 2.04
N ARG A 71 7.72 -8.42 2.19
CA ARG A 71 8.03 -7.43 3.23
C ARG A 71 7.73 -8.08 4.57
N GLY A 72 8.77 -8.55 5.27
CA GLY A 72 8.65 -8.99 6.65
C GLY A 72 8.20 -7.81 7.51
N GLY A 73 7.06 -7.95 8.19
CA GLY A 73 6.76 -7.12 9.35
C GLY A 73 7.75 -7.49 10.44
N ARG A 74 8.33 -6.47 11.09
CA ARG A 74 8.91 -6.68 12.42
C ARG A 74 7.81 -7.14 13.37
#